data_AF-A0A2G3LJP2-F1
#
_entry.id   AF-A0A2G3LJP2-F1
#
_cell.length_a   1.000
_cell.length_b   1.000
_cell.length_c   1.000
_cell.angle_alpha   90.00
_cell.angle_beta   90.00
_cell.angle_gamma   90.00
#
_symmetry.space_group_name_H-M   'P 1'
#
loop_
_entity.id
_entity.type
_entity.pdbx_description
1 polymer ?
#
loop_
_entity_poly.entity_id
_entity_poly.type
_entity_poly.pdbx_seq_one_letter_code
_entity_poly.pdbx_strand_id
1 'polypeptide(L)'
;MKFFAAFLIAACLLPTAHAVESVPARLIGYYSNMQTEGADDPHFVSGYDIVLYQRVAETIGHVAVAIGTSEPVRATIKEMTYDSKKKVLTFTAEYSSGLATNPVKGAPDREALQVLIFSGVVRPQSISGKVGIKDFYCGQCRPVFKRVTLKRIIEMGRTGELRAIPL
;
A
#
# COMPACT_ATOMS: atom_id res chain seq x y z
N MET A 1 -14.03 -45.87 -62.54
CA MET A 1 -14.06 -44.43 -62.19
C MET A 1 -13.53 -44.29 -60.76
N LYS A 2 -12.42 -43.58 -60.57
CA LYS A 2 -11.73 -43.44 -59.27
C LYS A 2 -12.14 -42.10 -58.65
N PHE A 3 -12.77 -42.10 -57.48
CA PHE A 3 -12.99 -40.88 -56.70
C PHE A 3 -11.86 -40.75 -55.66
N PHE A 4 -11.08 -39.68 -55.79
CA PHE A 4 -10.05 -39.29 -54.84
C PHE A 4 -10.69 -38.67 -53.60
N ALA A 5 -10.41 -39.25 -52.44
CA ALA A 5 -10.67 -38.63 -51.14
C ALA A 5 -9.65 -37.53 -50.88
N ALA A 6 -10.11 -36.30 -50.68
CA ALA A 6 -9.31 -35.20 -50.16
C ALA A 6 -9.79 -34.91 -48.73
N PHE A 7 -9.04 -35.41 -47.74
CA PHE A 7 -9.24 -35.09 -46.33
C PHE A 7 -8.44 -33.81 -46.04
N LEU A 8 -9.11 -32.67 -45.92
CA LEU A 8 -8.51 -31.42 -45.47
C LEU A 8 -8.28 -31.52 -43.95
N ILE A 9 -7.03 -31.75 -43.53
CA ILE A 9 -6.64 -31.57 -42.14
C ILE A 9 -6.35 -30.08 -41.96
N ALA A 10 -7.35 -29.35 -41.48
CA ALA A 10 -7.18 -28.00 -40.96
C ALA A 10 -6.36 -28.09 -39.66
N ALA A 11 -5.05 -27.83 -39.76
CA ALA A 11 -4.19 -27.68 -38.60
C ALA A 11 -4.57 -26.37 -37.87
N CYS A 12 -5.38 -26.50 -36.83
CA CYS A 12 -5.62 -25.44 -35.86
C CYS A 12 -4.29 -25.08 -35.17
N LEU A 13 -3.64 -24.01 -35.64
CA LEU A 13 -2.59 -23.31 -34.91
C LEU A 13 -3.23 -22.64 -33.69
N LEU A 14 -3.26 -23.35 -32.56
CA LEU A 14 -3.59 -22.76 -31.27
C LEU A 14 -2.47 -21.77 -30.90
N PRO A 15 -2.78 -20.50 -30.61
CA PRO A 15 -1.79 -19.61 -30.02
C PRO A 15 -1.41 -20.18 -28.66
N THR A 16 -0.15 -20.60 -28.51
CA THR A 16 0.44 -20.91 -27.22
C THR A 16 0.45 -19.63 -26.40
N ALA A 17 -0.57 -19.46 -25.54
CA ALA A 17 -0.57 -18.44 -24.51
C ALA A 17 0.63 -18.73 -23.60
N HIS A 18 1.74 -18.03 -23.83
CA HIS A 18 2.83 -18.01 -22.87
C HIS A 18 2.30 -17.31 -21.62
N ALA A 19 2.02 -18.10 -20.58
CA ALA A 19 1.86 -17.58 -19.25
C ALA A 19 3.16 -16.86 -18.90
N VAL A 20 3.13 -15.52 -18.91
CA VAL A 20 4.24 -14.71 -18.41
C VAL A 20 4.36 -15.06 -16.93
N GLU A 21 5.42 -15.81 -16.60
CA GLU A 21 5.72 -16.21 -15.24
C GLU A 21 5.82 -14.94 -14.38
N SER A 22 4.93 -14.83 -13.39
CA SER A 22 4.87 -13.65 -12.54
C SER A 22 6.15 -13.56 -11.72
N VAL A 23 6.97 -12.53 -11.96
CA VAL A 23 8.17 -12.31 -11.14
C VAL A 23 7.76 -12.09 -9.68
N PRO A 24 8.21 -12.95 -8.74
CA PRO A 24 7.80 -12.85 -7.35
C PRO A 24 8.32 -11.56 -6.73
N ALA A 25 7.47 -10.90 -5.94
CA ALA A 25 7.85 -9.70 -5.18
C ALA A 25 8.64 -10.12 -3.94
N ARG A 26 9.81 -9.51 -3.71
CA ARG A 26 10.64 -9.73 -2.53
C ARG A 26 10.29 -8.74 -1.43
N LEU A 27 10.02 -9.22 -0.22
CA LEU A 27 9.84 -8.35 0.95
C LEU A 27 11.13 -7.56 1.28
N ILE A 28 11.02 -6.24 1.32
CA ILE A 28 12.05 -5.33 1.85
C ILE A 28 11.91 -5.26 3.37
N GLY A 29 10.68 -5.10 3.87
CA GLY A 29 10.38 -5.17 5.29
C GLY A 29 8.99 -4.66 5.64
N TYR A 30 8.54 -5.06 6.82
CA TYR A 30 7.38 -4.50 7.51
C TYR A 30 7.86 -3.58 8.63
N TYR A 31 7.34 -2.37 8.68
CA TYR A 31 7.74 -1.34 9.63
C TYR A 31 6.51 -0.73 10.28
N SER A 32 6.53 -0.58 11.60
CA SER A 32 5.42 -0.03 12.38
C SER A 32 5.90 0.85 13.53
N ASN A 33 5.14 1.88 13.85
CA ASN A 33 5.18 2.54 15.15
C ASN A 33 3.81 2.58 15.83
N MET A 34 2.87 1.73 15.39
CA MET A 34 1.55 1.63 15.98
C MET A 34 1.65 1.25 17.45
N GLN A 35 0.90 1.98 18.25
CA GLN A 35 0.78 1.79 19.68
C GLN A 35 -0.68 1.91 20.06
N THR A 36 -1.10 1.08 21.00
CA THR A 36 -2.38 1.27 21.69
C THR A 36 -2.28 2.52 22.57
N GLU A 37 -3.24 3.42 22.46
CA GLU A 37 -3.34 4.63 23.26
C GLU A 37 -4.38 4.46 24.37
N GLY A 38 -4.07 4.95 25.57
CA GLY A 38 -4.97 4.92 26.73
C GLY A 38 -4.73 3.71 27.64
N ALA A 39 -4.74 3.95 28.96
CA ALA A 39 -4.74 2.88 29.96
C ALA A 39 -6.14 2.24 30.14
N ASP A 40 -7.20 3.00 29.82
CA ASP A 40 -8.60 2.67 30.13
C ASP A 40 -9.40 2.14 28.93
N ASP A 41 -8.93 2.38 27.69
CA ASP A 41 -9.59 1.88 26.47
C ASP A 41 -8.55 1.30 25.49
N PRO A 42 -8.29 -0.01 25.54
CA PRO A 42 -7.28 -0.68 24.71
C PRO A 42 -7.67 -0.77 23.23
N HIS A 43 -8.82 -0.22 22.83
CA HIS A 43 -9.26 -0.26 21.44
C HIS A 43 -8.62 0.85 20.60
N PHE A 44 -8.13 1.95 21.19
CA PHE A 44 -7.55 3.04 20.40
C PHE A 44 -6.12 2.74 19.98
N VAL A 45 -5.85 2.84 18.69
CA VAL A 45 -4.51 2.68 18.12
C VAL A 45 -4.11 3.97 17.40
N SER A 46 -2.84 4.33 17.53
CA SER A 46 -2.23 5.44 16.81
C SER A 46 -0.87 5.07 16.25
N GLY A 47 -0.59 5.50 15.02
CA GLY A 47 0.66 5.29 14.33
C GLY A 47 0.48 4.91 12.86
N TYR A 48 1.55 4.39 12.29
CA TYR A 48 1.65 4.09 10.88
C TYR A 48 2.31 2.73 10.68
N ASP A 49 1.83 2.05 9.64
CA ASP A 49 2.37 0.80 9.15
C ASP A 49 2.79 0.96 7.70
N ILE A 50 3.97 0.44 7.37
CA ILE A 50 4.50 0.41 6.01
C ILE A 50 5.05 -0.99 5.72
N VAL A 51 4.49 -1.63 4.69
CA VAL A 51 5.06 -2.86 4.10
C VAL A 51 5.66 -2.49 2.75
N LEU A 52 6.91 -2.87 2.51
CA LEU A 52 7.60 -2.58 1.26
C LEU A 52 8.02 -3.88 0.56
N TYR A 53 7.81 -3.95 -0.74
CA TYR A 53 8.25 -5.04 -1.61
C TYR A 53 9.03 -4.51 -2.80
N GLN A 54 9.96 -5.32 -3.28
CA GLN A 54 10.68 -5.10 -4.52
C GLN A 54 10.17 -6.10 -5.56
N ARG A 55 9.66 -5.61 -6.69
CA ARG A 55 9.32 -6.44 -7.86
C ARG A 55 10.12 -5.93 -9.04
N VAL A 56 11.07 -6.73 -9.53
CA VAL A 56 12.01 -6.31 -10.59
C VAL A 56 12.70 -4.99 -10.17
N ALA A 57 12.46 -3.88 -10.88
CA ALA A 57 13.02 -2.56 -10.60
C ALA A 57 12.04 -1.63 -9.86
N GLU A 58 10.81 -2.09 -9.59
CA GLU A 58 9.77 -1.30 -8.96
C GLU A 58 9.69 -1.59 -7.45
N THR A 59 9.51 -0.54 -6.66
CA THR A 59 9.15 -0.67 -5.25
C THR A 59 7.66 -0.41 -5.10
N ILE A 60 6.96 -1.40 -4.56
CA ILE A 60 5.54 -1.33 -4.22
C ILE A 60 5.38 -1.45 -2.72
N GLY A 61 4.23 -1.07 -2.18
CA GLY A 61 3.99 -1.21 -0.75
C GLY A 61 2.54 -1.14 -0.34
N HIS A 62 2.34 -1.28 0.96
CA HIS A 62 1.07 -1.03 1.63
C HIS A 62 1.33 -0.04 2.76
N VAL A 63 0.39 0.88 2.95
CA VAL A 63 0.42 1.84 4.04
C VAL A 63 -0.90 1.73 4.79
N ALA A 64 -0.83 1.67 6.12
CA ALA A 64 -1.99 1.80 6.98
C ALA A 64 -1.76 2.88 8.03
N VAL A 65 -2.84 3.53 8.43
CA VAL A 65 -2.86 4.70 9.30
C VAL A 65 -3.86 4.47 10.43
N ALA A 66 -3.43 4.71 11.66
CA ALA A 66 -4.31 4.78 12.81
C ALA A 66 -4.06 6.13 13.51
N ILE A 67 -5.11 6.90 13.78
CA ILE A 67 -5.03 8.19 14.48
C ILE A 67 -6.20 8.22 15.45
N GLY A 68 -6.03 7.65 16.63
CA GLY A 68 -7.11 7.50 17.60
C GLY A 68 -8.29 6.72 17.03
N THR A 69 -8.03 5.64 16.28
CA THR A 69 -9.07 4.79 15.70
C THR A 69 -9.04 3.39 16.31
N SER A 70 -10.17 2.68 16.27
CA SER A 70 -10.26 1.30 16.77
C SER A 70 -9.43 0.32 15.94
N GLU A 71 -9.30 0.60 14.64
CA GLU A 71 -8.53 -0.20 13.70
C GLU A 71 -7.75 0.71 12.74
N PRO A 72 -6.60 0.26 12.21
CA PRO A 72 -5.90 0.96 11.16
C PRO A 72 -6.68 0.98 9.83
N VAL A 73 -6.74 2.13 9.20
CA VAL A 73 -7.30 2.29 7.86
C VAL A 73 -6.22 2.13 6.81
N ARG A 74 -6.48 1.33 5.76
CA ARG A 74 -5.58 1.18 4.62
C ARG A 74 -5.58 2.45 3.76
N ALA A 75 -4.39 2.97 3.47
CA ALA A 75 -4.22 4.07 2.55
C ALA A 75 -3.94 3.57 1.13
N THR A 76 -4.59 4.21 0.15
CA THR A 76 -4.37 3.98 -1.27
C THR A 76 -3.17 4.82 -1.73
N ILE A 77 -2.05 4.15 -2.05
CA ILE A 77 -0.85 4.81 -2.57
C ILE A 77 -1.15 5.35 -3.98
N LYS A 78 -0.87 6.63 -4.19
CA LYS A 78 -0.95 7.27 -5.52
C LYS A 78 0.40 7.31 -6.20
N GLU A 79 1.43 7.60 -5.42
CA GLU A 79 2.80 7.73 -5.89
C GLU A 79 3.73 7.14 -4.85
N MET A 80 4.71 6.35 -5.27
CA MET A 80 5.77 5.83 -4.42
C MET A 80 7.09 5.82 -5.20
N THR A 81 8.16 6.24 -4.55
CA THR A 81 9.50 6.20 -5.12
C THR A 81 10.49 5.77 -4.05
N TYR A 82 11.39 4.87 -4.42
CA TYR A 82 12.47 4.43 -3.56
C TYR A 82 13.82 4.57 -4.28
N ASP A 83 14.64 5.50 -3.82
CA ASP A 83 16.03 5.61 -4.25
C ASP A 83 16.86 4.58 -3.48
N SER A 84 17.21 3.48 -4.15
CA SER A 84 17.98 2.39 -3.54
C SER A 84 19.43 2.76 -3.20
N LYS A 85 20.00 3.81 -3.80
CA LYS A 85 21.35 4.31 -3.50
C LYS A 85 21.32 5.18 -2.25
N LYS A 86 20.37 6.11 -2.16
CA LYS A 86 20.20 7.00 -0.99
C LYS A 86 19.40 6.36 0.15
N LYS A 87 18.77 5.22 -0.12
CA LYS A 87 17.81 4.55 0.77
C LYS A 87 16.64 5.46 1.15
N VAL A 88 16.21 6.33 0.26
CA VAL A 88 15.13 7.30 0.52
C VAL A 88 13.83 6.79 -0.07
N LEU A 89 12.79 6.67 0.75
CA LEU A 89 11.42 6.39 0.37
C LEU A 89 10.61 7.69 0.42
N THR A 90 9.86 7.95 -0.65
CA THR A 90 8.81 8.98 -0.69
C THR A 90 7.52 8.37 -1.17
N PHE A 91 6.39 8.79 -0.61
CA PHE A 91 5.08 8.43 -1.15
C PHE A 91 4.02 9.48 -0.83
N THR A 92 2.97 9.47 -1.65
CA THR A 92 1.69 10.13 -1.38
C THR A 92 0.60 9.07 -1.40
N ALA A 93 -0.26 9.07 -0.37
CA ALA A 93 -1.37 8.14 -0.24
C ALA A 93 -2.63 8.84 0.23
N GLU A 94 -3.79 8.29 -0.11
CA GLU A 94 -5.11 8.79 0.30
C GLU A 94 -5.78 7.79 1.23
N TYR A 95 -6.43 8.26 2.27
CA TYR A 95 -7.23 7.42 3.17
C TYR A 95 -8.43 8.18 3.70
N SER A 96 -9.48 7.46 4.10
CA SER A 96 -10.62 8.03 4.80
C SER A 96 -10.34 8.03 6.31
N SER A 97 -10.53 9.17 6.98
CA SER A 97 -10.49 9.25 8.45
C SER A 97 -11.87 9.04 9.09
N GLY A 98 -12.83 8.47 8.35
CA GLY A 98 -14.22 8.29 8.76
C GLY A 98 -15.17 9.23 8.03
N LEU A 99 -16.31 9.54 8.65
CA LEU A 99 -17.30 10.46 8.09
C LEU A 99 -16.96 11.91 8.44
N ALA A 100 -17.27 12.84 7.53
CA ALA A 100 -17.09 14.26 7.77
C ALA A 100 -18.00 14.76 8.90
N THR A 101 -17.41 15.41 9.90
CA THR A 101 -18.14 15.96 11.07
C THR A 101 -19.04 17.16 10.71
N ASN A 102 -18.76 17.83 9.59
CA ASN A 102 -19.58 18.91 9.03
C ASN A 102 -20.08 18.51 7.63
N PRO A 103 -21.13 17.68 7.55
CA PRO A 103 -21.68 17.27 6.26
C PRO A 103 -22.19 18.48 5.49
N VAL A 104 -21.80 18.58 4.22
CA VAL A 104 -22.38 19.55 3.29
C VAL A 104 -23.85 19.17 3.08
N LYS A 105 -24.75 20.15 3.06
CA LYS A 105 -26.18 19.91 2.81
C LYS A 105 -26.35 19.15 1.48
N GLY A 106 -26.82 17.90 1.56
CA GLY A 106 -26.96 16.99 0.42
C GLY A 106 -25.94 15.83 0.35
N ALA A 107 -24.95 15.78 1.24
CA ALA A 107 -23.99 14.68 1.36
C ALA A 107 -23.67 14.36 2.84
N PRO A 108 -24.65 13.87 3.62
CA PRO A 108 -24.48 13.56 5.05
C PRO A 108 -23.40 12.50 5.31
N ASP A 109 -23.23 11.55 4.39
CA ASP A 109 -22.30 10.42 4.53
C ASP A 109 -20.98 10.61 3.78
N ARG A 110 -20.58 11.87 3.55
CA ARG A 110 -19.33 12.16 2.85
C ARG A 110 -18.14 11.72 3.68
N GLU A 111 -17.25 10.93 3.08
CA GLU A 111 -15.98 10.56 3.69
C GLU A 111 -15.07 11.77 3.94
N ALA A 112 -14.42 11.77 5.09
CA ALA A 112 -13.35 12.69 5.42
C ALA A 112 -12.03 12.20 4.81
N LEU A 113 -11.83 12.45 3.51
CA LEU A 113 -10.62 12.05 2.80
C LEU A 113 -9.41 12.89 3.23
N GLN A 114 -8.31 12.21 3.51
CA GLN A 114 -7.02 12.78 3.90
C GLN A 114 -5.93 12.36 2.91
N VAL A 115 -4.97 13.24 2.69
CA VAL A 115 -3.74 12.96 1.94
C VAL A 115 -2.58 12.84 2.92
N LEU A 116 -1.97 11.66 2.91
CA LEU A 116 -0.76 11.32 3.64
C LEU A 116 0.46 11.49 2.74
N ILE A 117 1.45 12.25 3.20
CA ILE A 117 2.70 12.51 2.47
C ILE A 117 3.85 12.04 3.35
N PHE A 118 4.74 11.23 2.79
CA PHE A 118 5.90 10.70 3.50
C PHE A 118 7.20 10.97 2.74
N SER A 119 8.26 11.28 3.50
CA SER A 119 9.64 11.27 3.02
C SER A 119 10.58 10.82 4.14
N GLY A 120 11.39 9.80 3.90
CA GLY A 120 12.28 9.27 4.92
C GLY A 120 13.31 8.27 4.41
N VAL A 121 14.20 7.87 5.31
CA VAL A 121 15.28 6.92 5.05
C VAL A 121 14.89 5.53 5.55
N VAL A 122 15.03 4.53 4.68
CA VAL A 122 14.85 3.11 4.98
C VAL A 122 16.18 2.53 5.46
N ARG A 123 16.17 1.96 6.66
CA ARG A 123 17.30 1.26 7.27
C ARG A 123 16.91 -0.20 7.55
N PRO A 124 17.88 -1.11 7.74
CA PRO A 124 17.58 -2.53 8.00
C PRO A 124 16.66 -2.80 9.19
N GLN A 125 16.56 -1.87 10.16
CA GLN A 125 15.78 -2.03 11.39
C GLN A 125 14.71 -0.94 11.58
N SER A 126 14.62 0.04 10.69
CA SER A 126 13.64 1.13 10.82
C SER A 126 13.44 1.93 9.55
N ILE A 127 12.31 2.63 9.47
CA ILE A 127 12.10 3.74 8.56
C ILE A 127 11.99 5.01 9.39
N SER A 128 12.79 6.04 9.11
CA SER A 128 12.74 7.32 9.82
C SER A 128 12.57 8.49 8.85
N GLY A 129 11.64 9.40 9.14
CA GLY A 129 11.31 10.45 8.19
C GLY A 129 10.32 11.47 8.75
N LYS A 130 9.61 12.11 7.84
CA LYS A 130 8.51 13.03 8.14
C LYS A 130 7.23 12.52 7.49
N VAL A 131 6.15 12.58 8.24
CA VAL A 131 4.78 12.37 7.77
C VAL A 131 4.06 13.70 7.80
N GLY A 132 3.41 14.07 6.71
CA GLY A 132 2.49 15.19 6.63
C GLY A 132 1.08 14.71 6.31
N ILE A 133 0.08 15.30 6.94
CA ILE A 133 -1.34 15.04 6.65
C ILE A 133 -2.01 16.35 6.28
N LYS A 134 -2.88 16.31 5.26
CA LYS A 134 -3.77 17.41 4.90
C LYS A 134 -5.12 16.86 4.45
N ASP A 135 -6.16 17.68 4.60
CA ASP A 135 -7.48 17.42 4.03
C ASP A 135 -7.38 17.37 2.49
N PHE A 136 -7.91 16.30 1.90
CA PHE A 136 -7.94 16.11 0.45
C PHE A 136 -8.70 17.22 -0.27
N TYR A 137 -9.78 17.70 0.33
CA TYR A 137 -10.68 18.68 -0.27
C TYR A 137 -10.22 20.12 -0.06
N CYS A 138 -9.21 20.33 0.80
CA CYS A 138 -8.68 21.66 1.04
C CYS A 138 -7.53 21.97 0.07
N GLY A 139 -7.87 22.58 -1.06
CA GLY A 139 -6.90 22.88 -2.14
C GLY A 139 -5.72 23.77 -1.72
N GLN A 140 -5.88 24.63 -0.70
CA GLN A 140 -4.83 25.52 -0.20
C GLN A 140 -4.22 25.07 1.14
N CYS A 141 -4.70 23.97 1.74
CA CYS A 141 -4.15 23.50 3.01
C CYS A 141 -2.74 22.97 2.83
N ARG A 142 -1.82 23.47 3.66
CA ARG A 142 -0.46 22.94 3.74
C ARG A 142 -0.45 21.78 4.73
N PRO A 143 0.23 20.67 4.40
CA PRO A 143 0.37 19.56 5.33
C PRO A 143 1.19 19.98 6.56
N VAL A 144 0.76 19.53 7.74
CA VAL A 144 1.52 19.69 8.98
C VAL A 144 2.42 18.46 9.13
N PHE A 145 3.74 18.68 9.13
CA PHE A 145 4.70 17.58 9.19
C PHE A 145 5.12 17.24 10.62
N LYS A 146 5.12 15.94 10.94
CA LYS A 146 5.68 15.37 12.17
C LYS A 146 6.81 14.41 11.82
N ARG A 147 7.84 14.36 12.65
CA ARG A 147 8.89 13.34 12.55
C ARG A 147 8.36 12.02 13.07
N VAL A 148 8.68 10.94 12.37
CA VAL A 148 8.29 9.58 12.76
C VAL A 148 9.45 8.61 12.58
N THR A 149 9.46 7.57 13.40
CA THR A 149 10.35 6.42 13.25
C THR A 149 9.53 5.16 13.44
N LEU A 150 9.44 4.35 12.38
CA LEU A 150 8.78 3.05 12.37
C LEU A 150 9.85 1.98 12.56
N LYS A 151 9.68 1.12 13.54
CA LYS A 151 10.59 0.00 13.82
C LYS A 151 10.26 -1.16 12.88
N ARG A 152 11.27 -1.88 12.43
CA ARG A 152 11.05 -3.11 11.67
C ARG A 152 10.42 -4.15 12.58
N ILE A 153 9.32 -4.73 12.12
CA ILE A 153 8.69 -5.86 12.79
C ILE A 153 9.31 -7.12 12.19
N ILE A 154 9.99 -7.88 13.04
CA ILE A 154 10.54 -9.19 12.69
C ILE A 154 9.48 -10.18 13.14
N GLU A 155 8.62 -10.64 12.22
CA GLU A 155 7.78 -11.80 12.52
C GLU A 155 8.70 -13.00 12.77
N MET A 156 8.86 -13.38 14.04
CA MET A 156 9.38 -14.70 14.37
C MET A 156 8.29 -15.73 14.12
N GLY A 157 8.28 -16.32 12.92
CA GLY A 157 7.72 -17.66 12.72
C GLY A 157 6.69 -17.83 11.60
N ARG A 158 7.05 -18.75 10.69
CA ARG A 158 6.22 -19.56 9.78
C ARG A 158 5.68 -18.92 8.48
N THR A 159 6.38 -19.27 7.39
CA THR A 159 5.84 -19.78 6.11
C THR A 159 4.51 -19.21 5.62
N GLY A 160 4.56 -18.48 4.51
CA GLY A 160 3.40 -18.27 3.67
C GLY A 160 3.74 -17.41 2.47
N GLU A 161 3.80 -18.04 1.29
CA GLU A 161 3.75 -17.34 0.02
C GLU A 161 2.69 -16.24 0.05
N LEU A 162 3.05 -15.04 -0.41
CA LEU A 162 2.06 -14.05 -0.81
C LEU A 162 1.24 -14.65 -1.96
N ARG A 163 0.10 -15.27 -1.63
CA ARG A 163 -0.93 -15.52 -2.63
C ARG A 163 -1.31 -14.15 -3.20
N ALA A 164 -1.25 -14.06 -4.53
CA ALA A 164 -1.67 -12.89 -5.27
C ALA A 164 -3.03 -12.42 -4.75
N ILE A 165 -3.07 -11.21 -4.20
CA ILE A 165 -4.32 -10.51 -3.93
C ILE A 165 -4.89 -10.18 -5.32
N PRO A 166 -6.05 -10.72 -5.73
CA PRO A 166 -6.65 -10.37 -7.01
C PRO A 166 -7.00 -8.88 -6.98
N LEU A 167 -6.70 -8.20 -8.09
CA LEU A 167 -7.16 -6.84 -8.41
C LEU A 167 -8.69 -6.79 -8.47
#